data_AF-A0A2E2RSW8-F1
#
_entry.id   AF-A0A2E2RSW8-F1
#
_cell.length_a   1.000
_cell.length_b   1.000
_cell.length_c   1.000
_cell.angle_alpha   90.00
_cell.angle_beta   90.00
_cell.angle_gamma   90.00
#
_symmetry.space_group_name_H-M   'P 1'
#
loop_
_entity.id
_entity.type
_entity.pdbx_description
1 polymer ?
#
loop_
_entity_poly.entity_id
_entity_poly.type
_entity_poly.pdbx_seq_one_letter_code
_entity_poly.pdbx_strand_id
1 'polypeptide(L)'
;MTGNAIDEAAGRRASTLLLILVATFITLVPGGPVETRDFSHLGGAVFWGFNVFLIALGLAAIGAGIALRRGSRLAARIAIAVSWGYIFVVLLDLGHVFPVSPDPIPLLLGLIEILDAVLAGYVMVLAHRALGDI
;
A
#
# COMPACT_ATOMS: atom_id res chain seq x y z
N MET A 1 -26.52 -16.30 -16.29
CA MET A 1 -25.16 -16.90 -16.20
C MET A 1 -24.24 -15.81 -15.66
N THR A 2 -23.46 -16.15 -14.65
CA THR A 2 -23.00 -15.32 -13.51
C THR A 2 -22.01 -14.20 -13.84
N GLY A 3 -22.45 -12.94 -13.74
CA GLY A 3 -21.60 -11.74 -13.79
C GLY A 3 -20.78 -11.51 -12.51
N ASN A 4 -19.97 -12.49 -12.10
CA ASN A 4 -19.24 -12.44 -10.82
C ASN A 4 -17.72 -12.67 -10.92
N ALA A 5 -17.18 -12.93 -12.11
CA ALA A 5 -15.75 -13.07 -12.32
C ALA A 5 -15.11 -11.71 -12.72
N ILE A 6 -13.90 -11.46 -12.27
CA ILE A 6 -13.03 -10.37 -12.77
C ILE A 6 -12.22 -10.86 -13.98
N ASP A 7 -11.65 -9.95 -14.78
CA ASP A 7 -10.58 -10.32 -15.71
C ASP A 7 -9.40 -10.89 -14.90
N GLU A 8 -9.20 -12.20 -15.02
CA GLU A 8 -8.21 -12.92 -14.24
C GLU A 8 -6.77 -12.54 -14.59
N ALA A 9 -6.50 -12.15 -15.84
CA ALA A 9 -5.15 -11.77 -16.24
C ALA A 9 -4.77 -10.44 -15.58
N ALA A 10 -5.68 -9.46 -15.62
CA ALA A 10 -5.52 -8.20 -14.90
C ALA A 10 -5.44 -8.42 -13.38
N GLY A 11 -6.35 -9.24 -12.82
CA GLY A 11 -6.38 -9.57 -11.39
C GLY A 11 -5.11 -10.27 -10.90
N ARG A 12 -4.54 -11.20 -11.66
CA ARG A 12 -3.26 -11.86 -11.34
C ARG A 12 -2.08 -10.89 -11.34
N ARG A 13 -2.04 -9.94 -12.28
CA ARG A 13 -0.99 -8.91 -12.34
C ARG A 13 -1.13 -7.93 -11.16
N ALA A 14 -2.34 -7.46 -10.89
CA ALA A 14 -2.64 -6.62 -9.72
C ALA A 14 -2.22 -7.32 -8.42
N SER A 15 -2.53 -8.62 -8.28
CA SER A 15 -2.09 -9.43 -7.15
C SER A 15 -0.56 -9.48 -7.00
N THR A 16 0.19 -9.76 -8.09
CA THR A 16 1.66 -9.79 -8.03
C THR A 16 2.20 -8.45 -7.56
N LEU A 17 1.77 -7.34 -8.19
CA LEU A 17 2.27 -6.02 -7.85
C LEU A 17 1.87 -5.59 -6.44
N LEU A 18 0.68 -5.93 -5.98
CA LEU A 18 0.23 -5.63 -4.62
C LEU A 18 1.05 -6.38 -3.56
N LEU A 19 1.45 -7.62 -3.82
CA LEU A 19 2.31 -8.37 -2.90
C LEU A 19 3.76 -7.86 -2.93
N ILE A 20 4.26 -7.40 -4.08
CA ILE A 20 5.56 -6.72 -4.18
C ILE A 20 5.53 -5.40 -3.41
N LEU A 21 4.44 -4.62 -3.56
CA LEU A 21 4.21 -3.39 -2.81
C LEU A 21 4.21 -3.65 -1.30
N VAL A 22 3.57 -4.72 -0.83
CA VAL A 22 3.64 -5.09 0.59
C VAL A 22 5.07 -5.41 1.03
N ALA A 23 5.81 -6.18 0.22
CA ALA A 23 7.16 -6.60 0.58
C ALA A 23 8.12 -5.41 0.71
N THR A 24 7.97 -4.40 -0.15
CA THR A 24 8.73 -3.15 -0.13
C THR A 24 8.28 -2.25 1.02
N PHE A 25 6.98 -2.05 1.20
CA PHE A 25 6.42 -1.25 2.28
C PHE A 25 6.82 -1.68 3.69
N ILE A 26 6.88 -3.00 3.95
CA ILE A 26 7.32 -3.52 5.25
C ILE A 26 8.75 -3.07 5.59
N THR A 27 9.56 -2.71 4.59
CA THR A 27 10.91 -2.18 4.85
C THR A 27 10.92 -0.75 5.39
N LEU A 28 9.84 0.00 5.16
CA LEU A 28 9.70 1.43 5.42
C LEU A 28 8.91 1.75 6.70
N VAL A 29 8.27 0.76 7.33
CA VAL A 29 7.56 1.01 8.59
C VAL A 29 8.55 1.35 9.71
N PRO A 30 8.17 2.14 10.73
CA PRO A 30 9.04 2.43 11.87
C PRO A 30 9.62 1.16 12.51
N GLY A 31 10.95 1.11 12.64
CA GLY A 31 11.68 -0.10 13.11
C GLY A 31 11.94 -1.15 12.02
N GLY A 32 11.57 -0.86 10.78
CA GLY A 32 11.92 -1.64 9.60
C GLY A 32 13.39 -1.46 9.20
N PRO A 33 13.90 -2.30 8.28
CA PRO A 33 15.31 -2.32 7.89
C PRO A 33 15.79 -1.04 7.17
N VAL A 34 14.89 -0.25 6.56
CA VAL A 34 15.25 0.96 5.80
C VAL A 34 14.85 2.24 6.53
N GLU A 35 13.82 2.18 7.38
CA GLU A 35 13.37 3.33 8.18
C GLU A 35 14.32 3.58 9.36
N THR A 36 15.21 4.56 9.20
CA THR A 36 16.21 4.93 10.20
C THR A 36 15.87 6.20 10.98
N ARG A 37 14.75 6.86 10.68
CA ARG A 37 14.34 8.09 11.36
C ARG A 37 13.83 7.80 12.77
N ASP A 38 14.11 8.69 13.71
CA ASP A 38 13.54 8.63 15.06
C ASP A 38 12.12 9.22 15.08
N PHE A 39 11.20 8.48 15.71
CA PHE A 39 9.82 8.86 15.94
C PHE A 39 9.45 8.86 17.43
N SER A 40 10.44 8.71 18.33
CA SER A 40 10.24 8.67 19.78
C SER A 40 9.61 9.95 20.35
N HIS A 41 9.73 11.07 19.64
CA HIS A 41 9.11 12.35 19.98
C HIS A 41 7.62 12.42 19.64
N LEU A 42 7.09 11.51 18.81
CA LEU A 42 5.65 11.46 18.54
C LEU A 42 4.91 10.98 19.80
N GLY A 43 3.82 11.67 20.14
CA GLY A 43 2.96 11.25 21.25
C GLY A 43 2.43 9.82 21.05
N GLY A 44 2.37 9.03 22.12
CA GLY A 44 2.07 7.59 22.04
C GLY A 44 0.79 7.26 21.26
N ALA A 45 -0.30 8.02 21.45
CA ALA A 45 -1.55 7.78 20.73
C ALA A 45 -1.42 7.95 19.20
N VAL A 46 -0.66 8.96 18.76
CA VAL A 46 -0.44 9.28 17.35
C VAL A 46 0.47 8.23 16.70
N PHE A 47 1.59 7.90 17.36
CA PHE A 47 2.52 6.87 16.90
C PHE A 47 1.83 5.51 16.77
N TRP A 48 1.12 5.07 17.81
CA TRP A 48 0.42 3.79 17.79
C TRP A 48 -0.76 3.77 16.81
N GLY A 49 -1.54 4.85 16.74
CA GLY A 49 -2.64 4.95 15.79
C GLY A 49 -2.18 4.82 14.34
N PHE A 50 -1.08 5.48 13.98
CA PHE A 50 -0.48 5.37 12.66
C PHE A 50 0.02 3.95 12.37
N ASN A 51 0.77 3.34 13.30
CA ASN A 51 1.26 1.98 13.11
C ASN A 51 0.12 0.96 12.96
N VAL A 52 -0.95 1.08 13.77
CA VAL A 52 -2.15 0.25 13.61
C VAL A 52 -2.76 0.42 12.23
N PHE A 53 -2.82 1.65 11.72
CA PHE A 53 -3.28 1.93 10.36
C PHE A 53 -2.39 1.27 9.29
N LEU A 54 -1.06 1.41 9.37
CA LEU A 54 -0.14 0.79 8.41
C LEU A 54 -0.23 -0.74 8.44
N ILE A 55 -0.34 -1.34 9.63
CA ILE A 55 -0.52 -2.79 9.80
C ILE A 55 -1.84 -3.23 9.17
N ALA A 56 -2.95 -2.53 9.44
CA ALA A 56 -4.24 -2.84 8.87
C ALA A 56 -4.22 -2.73 7.34
N LEU A 57 -3.57 -1.70 6.80
CA LEU A 57 -3.38 -1.49 5.36
C LEU A 57 -2.58 -2.65 4.74
N GLY A 58 -1.48 -3.06 5.37
CA GLY A 58 -0.65 -4.19 4.93
C GLY A 58 -1.40 -5.52 4.96
N LEU A 59 -2.15 -5.81 6.03
CA LEU A 59 -2.96 -7.02 6.14
C LEU A 59 -4.09 -7.05 5.10
N ALA A 60 -4.77 -5.92 4.88
CA ALA A 60 -5.76 -5.79 3.83
C ALA A 60 -5.16 -6.00 2.44
N ALA A 61 -3.96 -5.46 2.19
CA ALA A 61 -3.22 -5.64 0.94
C ALA A 61 -2.88 -7.12 0.69
N ILE A 62 -2.36 -7.83 1.69
CA ILE A 62 -2.06 -9.27 1.60
C ILE A 62 -3.34 -10.07 1.32
N GLY A 63 -4.40 -9.83 2.10
CA GLY A 63 -5.68 -10.52 1.93
C GLY A 63 -6.28 -10.29 0.54
N ALA A 64 -6.29 -9.05 0.06
CA ALA A 64 -6.74 -8.71 -1.28
C ALA A 64 -5.85 -9.34 -2.37
N GLY A 65 -4.52 -9.30 -2.21
CA GLY A 65 -3.57 -9.90 -3.12
C GLY A 65 -3.81 -11.40 -3.30
N ILE A 66 -4.02 -12.14 -2.21
CA ILE A 66 -4.34 -13.59 -2.27
C ILE A 66 -5.72 -13.82 -2.89
N ALA A 67 -6.74 -13.06 -2.48
CA ALA A 67 -8.11 -13.24 -2.96
C ALA A 67 -8.31 -12.83 -4.44
N LEU A 68 -7.50 -11.92 -4.97
CA LEU A 68 -7.46 -11.56 -6.39
C LEU A 68 -7.09 -12.77 -7.27
N ARG A 69 -6.25 -13.69 -6.78
CA ARG A 69 -5.91 -14.94 -7.49
C ARG A 69 -7.12 -15.87 -7.63
N ARG A 70 -8.15 -15.70 -6.80
CA ARG A 70 -9.39 -16.48 -6.82
C ARG A 70 -10.51 -15.77 -7.60
N GLY A 71 -10.20 -14.68 -8.31
CA GLY A 71 -11.16 -13.96 -9.14
C GLY A 71 -12.16 -13.09 -8.36
N SER A 72 -11.88 -12.74 -7.10
CA SER A 72 -12.82 -12.00 -6.26
C SER A 72 -12.96 -10.52 -6.65
N ARG A 73 -14.18 -10.11 -7.04
CA ARG A 73 -14.53 -8.69 -7.29
C ARG A 73 -14.36 -7.82 -6.05
N LEU A 74 -14.70 -8.35 -4.87
CA LEU A 74 -14.49 -7.64 -3.60
C LEU A 74 -12.99 -7.38 -3.36
N ALA A 75 -12.13 -8.36 -3.66
CA ALA A 75 -10.69 -8.19 -3.53
C ALA A 75 -10.14 -7.10 -4.45
N ALA A 76 -10.66 -6.97 -5.67
CA ALA A 76 -10.29 -5.87 -6.57
C ALA A 76 -10.69 -4.50 -5.99
N ARG A 77 -11.89 -4.37 -5.41
CA ARG A 77 -12.32 -3.14 -4.72
C ARG A 77 -11.45 -2.81 -3.50
N ILE A 78 -11.11 -3.81 -2.71
CA ILE A 78 -10.19 -3.64 -1.57
C ILE A 78 -8.81 -3.22 -2.07
N ALA A 79 -8.29 -3.83 -3.15
CA ALA A 79 -7.01 -3.45 -3.72
C ALA A 79 -6.97 -1.98 -4.18
N ILE A 80 -8.06 -1.46 -4.74
CA ILE A 80 -8.20 -0.04 -5.08
C ILE A 80 -8.16 0.83 -3.82
N ALA A 81 -8.94 0.49 -2.80
CA ALA A 81 -8.96 1.24 -1.53
C ALA A 81 -7.59 1.23 -0.83
N VAL A 82 -6.91 0.08 -0.82
CA VAL A 82 -5.55 -0.06 -0.30
C VAL A 82 -4.58 0.79 -1.10
N SER A 83 -4.66 0.78 -2.43
CA SER A 83 -3.79 1.60 -3.29
C SER A 83 -3.93 3.09 -2.98
N TRP A 84 -5.17 3.56 -2.79
CA TRP A 84 -5.42 4.93 -2.32
C TRP A 84 -4.84 5.19 -0.93
N GLY A 85 -5.02 4.27 0.00
CA GLY A 85 -4.43 4.37 1.35
C GLY A 85 -2.91 4.50 1.30
N TYR A 86 -2.24 3.71 0.46
CA TYR A 86 -0.80 3.79 0.23
C TYR A 86 -0.36 5.13 -0.35
N ILE A 87 -1.00 5.56 -1.44
CA ILE A 87 -0.69 6.84 -2.07
C ILE A 87 -0.89 7.99 -1.08
N PHE A 88 -1.95 7.93 -0.27
CA PHE A 88 -2.22 8.92 0.77
C PHE A 88 -1.10 8.95 1.82
N VAL A 89 -0.63 7.79 2.31
CA VAL A 89 0.50 7.72 3.25
C VAL A 89 1.76 8.36 2.66
N VAL A 90 2.13 8.01 1.42
CA VAL A 90 3.33 8.56 0.77
C VAL A 90 3.21 10.07 0.58
N LEU A 91 2.05 10.57 0.17
CA LEU A 91 1.82 12.01 0.02
C LEU A 91 1.89 12.75 1.35
N LEU A 92 1.43 12.14 2.44
CA LEU A 92 1.54 12.74 3.78
C LEU A 92 2.98 12.76 4.28
N ASP A 93 3.77 11.71 4.03
CA ASP A 93 5.18 11.66 4.47
C ASP A 93 6.05 12.62 3.65
N LEU A 94 6.00 12.53 2.32
CA LEU A 94 6.75 13.44 1.43
C LEU A 94 6.28 14.90 1.53
N GLY A 95 5.01 15.12 1.88
CA GLY A 95 4.46 16.44 2.14
C GLY A 95 4.85 17.01 3.50
N HIS A 96 5.63 16.28 4.32
CA HIS A 96 5.96 16.60 5.70
C HIS A 96 4.72 16.91 6.56
N VAL A 97 3.58 16.31 6.22
CA VAL A 97 2.35 16.45 7.00
C VAL A 97 2.40 15.47 8.16
N PHE A 98 2.72 14.20 7.88
CA PHE A 98 2.78 13.14 8.88
C PHE A 98 3.26 11.78 8.28
N PRO A 99 4.13 11.00 8.97
CA PRO A 99 4.79 11.28 10.24
C PRO A 99 5.93 12.30 10.10
N VAL A 100 6.06 13.22 11.07
CA VAL A 100 7.11 14.23 11.04
C VAL A 100 8.25 13.80 11.95
N SER A 101 9.45 13.64 11.39
CA SER A 101 10.70 13.41 12.14
C SER A 101 11.65 14.58 11.94
N PRO A 102 12.45 14.96 12.94
CA PRO A 102 13.56 15.90 12.74
C PRO A 102 14.66 15.34 11.83
N ASP A 103 14.73 14.01 11.69
CA ASP A 103 15.70 13.36 10.81
C ASP A 103 15.24 13.46 9.34
N PRO A 104 16.12 13.88 8.42
CA PRO A 104 15.77 13.95 7.01
C PRO A 104 15.50 12.56 6.44
N ILE A 105 14.56 12.47 5.49
CA ILE A 105 14.26 11.24 4.76
C ILE A 105 15.54 10.74 4.07
N PRO A 106 16.03 9.52 4.37
CA PRO A 106 17.15 8.93 3.66
C PRO A 106 16.82 8.76 2.17
N LEU A 107 17.80 8.98 1.29
CA LEU A 107 17.57 8.88 -0.17
C LEU A 107 16.96 7.52 -0.57
N LEU A 108 17.45 6.42 0.01
CA LEU A 108 16.91 5.10 -0.27
C LEU A 108 15.45 4.97 0.14
N LEU A 109 15.08 5.51 1.31
CA LEU A 109 13.71 5.48 1.81
C LEU A 109 12.78 6.22 0.85
N GLY A 110 13.09 7.47 0.52
CA GLY A 110 12.28 8.27 -0.40
C GLY A 110 12.17 7.66 -1.80
N LEU A 111 13.22 6.98 -2.30
CA LEU A 111 13.16 6.26 -3.57
C LEU A 111 12.20 5.07 -3.53
N ILE A 112 12.19 4.30 -2.43
CA ILE A 112 11.25 3.18 -2.29
C ILE A 112 9.82 3.72 -2.12
N GLU A 113 9.60 4.81 -1.40
CA GLU A 113 8.28 5.44 -1.29
C GLU A 113 7.70 5.87 -2.64
N ILE A 114 8.52 6.50 -3.49
CA ILE A 114 8.12 6.88 -4.85
C ILE A 114 7.81 5.64 -5.69
N LEU A 115 8.64 4.60 -5.60
CA LEU A 115 8.41 3.33 -6.28
C LEU A 115 7.10 2.69 -5.82
N ASP A 116 6.83 2.68 -4.52
CA ASP A 116 5.64 2.12 -3.91
C ASP A 116 4.37 2.88 -4.32
N ALA A 117 4.42 4.21 -4.41
CA ALA A 117 3.34 5.02 -4.94
C ALA A 117 3.04 4.71 -6.42
N VAL A 118 4.09 4.51 -7.23
CA VAL A 118 3.95 4.10 -8.64
C VAL A 118 3.34 2.70 -8.73
N LEU A 119 3.80 1.75 -7.93
CA LEU A 119 3.25 0.39 -7.85
C LEU A 119 1.77 0.41 -7.43
N ALA A 120 1.41 1.20 -6.42
CA ALA A 120 0.04 1.38 -5.99
C ALA A 120 -0.84 1.95 -7.13
N GLY A 121 -0.32 2.92 -7.90
CA GLY A 121 -0.99 3.42 -9.10
C GLY A 121 -1.26 2.32 -10.14
N TYR A 122 -0.26 1.48 -10.43
CA TYR A 122 -0.43 0.34 -11.34
C TYR A 122 -1.43 -0.70 -10.81
N VAL A 123 -1.37 -1.03 -9.51
CA VAL A 123 -2.33 -1.95 -8.87
C VAL A 123 -3.74 -1.41 -9.02
N MET A 124 -3.96 -0.12 -8.75
CA MET A 124 -5.25 0.54 -8.87
C MET A 124 -5.82 0.46 -10.30
N VAL A 125 -5.01 0.80 -11.31
CA VAL A 125 -5.41 0.72 -12.72
C VAL A 125 -5.75 -0.73 -13.11
N LEU A 126 -4.90 -1.69 -12.74
CA LEU A 126 -5.13 -3.10 -13.05
C LEU A 126 -6.36 -3.66 -12.32
N ALA A 127 -6.64 -3.21 -11.10
CA ALA A 127 -7.82 -3.61 -10.35
C ALA A 127 -9.11 -3.05 -10.96
N HIS A 128 -9.11 -1.79 -11.42
CA HIS A 128 -10.23 -1.21 -12.19
C HIS A 128 -10.45 -1.96 -13.52
N ARG A 129 -9.37 -2.25 -14.26
CA ARG A 129 -9.45 -3.08 -15.46
C ARG A 129 -9.98 -4.48 -15.16
N ALA A 130 -9.58 -5.08 -14.05
CA ALA A 130 -10.08 -6.38 -13.62
C ALA A 130 -11.61 -6.35 -13.35
N LEU A 131 -12.13 -5.23 -12.84
CA LEU A 131 -13.55 -5.03 -12.61
C LEU A 131 -14.36 -4.74 -13.89
N GLY A 132 -13.68 -4.33 -14.96
CA GLY A 132 -14.26 -3.88 -16.23
C GLY A 132 -14.67 -2.41 -16.22
N ASP A 133 -14.11 -1.60 -15.31
CA ASP A 133 -14.42 -0.17 -15.20
C ASP A 133 -13.73 0.66 -16.31
N ILE A 134 -12.62 0.13 -16.85
CA ILE A 134 -11.79 0.72 -17.92
C ILE A 134 -11.22 -0.35 -18.85
#